data_AF-A0A6N7PL55-F1
#
_entry.id   AF-A0A6N7PL55-F1
#
_cell.length_a   1.000
_cell.length_b   1.000
_cell.length_c   1.000
_cell.angle_alpha   90.00
_cell.angle_beta   90.00
_cell.angle_gamma   90.00
#
_symmetry.space_group_name_H-M   'P 1'
#
loop_
_entity.id
_entity.type
_entity.pdbx_description
1 polymer ?
#
loop_
_entity_poly.entity_id
_entity_poly.type
_entity_poly.pdbx_seq_one_letter_code
_entity_poly.pdbx_strand_id
1 'polypeptide(L)'
;MTADIESLERLAGALSAGLARDFGGPAFPNPEGYRCKGARLRTFRRTVPVVELEMEGRTLSFIVTPTDPAEPAYRRSDRYDIVYFSEDVPDGEQSRIYARDRATIDHFVAWVKAWDAAGGAA
;
A
#
# COMPACT_ATOMS: atom_id res chain seq x y z
N MET A 1 3.22 -2.12 19.77
CA MET A 1 4.41 -2.99 19.73
C MET A 1 5.18 -2.60 18.47
N THR A 2 6.37 -2.00 18.58
CA THR A 2 7.13 -1.56 17.40
C THR A 2 7.66 -2.80 16.68
N ALA A 3 7.21 -3.06 15.45
CA ALA A 3 7.81 -4.09 14.62
C ALA A 3 9.30 -3.77 14.42
N ASP A 4 10.16 -4.76 14.59
CA ASP A 4 11.59 -4.61 14.34
C ASP A 4 11.84 -4.35 12.84
N ILE A 5 12.94 -3.66 12.53
CA ILE A 5 13.25 -3.21 11.17
C ILE A 5 13.35 -4.39 10.19
N GLU A 6 13.91 -5.51 10.63
CA GLU A 6 14.08 -6.71 9.78
C GLU A 6 12.71 -7.28 9.37
N SER A 7 11.76 -7.36 10.30
CA SER A 7 10.38 -7.74 10.00
C SER A 7 9.70 -6.80 9.00
N LEU A 8 9.96 -5.48 9.11
CA LEU A 8 9.43 -4.49 8.17
C LEU A 8 10.06 -4.63 6.77
N GLU A 9 11.36 -4.90 6.69
CA GLU A 9 12.06 -5.16 5.43
C GLU A 9 11.52 -6.41 4.73
N ARG A 10 11.30 -7.50 5.48
CA ARG A 10 10.68 -8.72 4.93
C ARG A 10 9.27 -8.44 4.41
N LEU A 11 8.48 -7.67 5.14
CA LEU A 11 7.14 -7.27 4.70
C LEU A 11 7.20 -6.43 3.41
N ALA A 12 8.10 -5.44 3.33
CA ALA A 12 8.29 -4.64 2.11
C ALA A 12 8.74 -5.51 0.93
N GLY A 13 9.65 -6.47 1.15
CA GLY A 13 10.09 -7.42 0.13
C GLY A 13 8.95 -8.30 -0.37
N ALA A 14 8.14 -8.84 0.55
CA ALA A 14 7.01 -9.69 0.21
C ALA A 14 5.90 -8.92 -0.54
N LEU A 15 5.61 -7.68 -0.12
CA LEU A 15 4.68 -6.79 -0.83
C LEU A 15 5.19 -6.48 -2.25
N SER A 16 6.48 -6.16 -2.39
CA SER A 16 7.09 -5.91 -3.70
C SER A 16 6.99 -7.11 -4.63
N ALA A 17 7.34 -8.29 -4.13
CA ALA A 17 7.32 -9.53 -4.91
C ALA A 17 5.90 -9.94 -5.30
N GLY A 18 4.95 -9.86 -4.37
CA GLY A 18 3.54 -10.14 -4.63
C GLY A 18 2.97 -9.18 -5.67
N LEU A 19 3.22 -7.89 -5.50
CA LEU A 19 2.71 -6.87 -6.41
C LEU A 19 3.35 -7.01 -7.80
N ALA A 20 4.67 -7.25 -7.90
CA ALA A 20 5.34 -7.46 -9.18
C ALA A 20 4.76 -8.64 -9.97
N ARG A 21 4.27 -9.68 -9.28
CA ARG A 21 3.61 -10.83 -9.92
C ARG A 21 2.19 -10.52 -10.40
N ASP A 22 1.43 -9.76 -9.61
CA ASP A 22 -0.02 -9.63 -9.80
C ASP A 22 -0.43 -8.34 -10.54
N PHE A 23 0.45 -7.33 -10.59
CA PHE A 23 0.17 -5.99 -11.13
C PHE A 23 -0.13 -5.99 -12.62
N GLY A 24 -1.28 -5.41 -12.99
CA GLY A 24 -1.80 -5.41 -14.36
C GLY A 24 -2.49 -6.73 -14.76
N GLY A 25 -2.52 -7.72 -13.86
CA GLY A 25 -3.20 -8.99 -14.07
C GLY A 25 -4.62 -9.02 -13.47
N PRO A 26 -5.28 -10.19 -13.47
CA PRO A 26 -6.62 -10.35 -12.90
C PRO A 26 -6.71 -10.06 -11.40
N ALA A 27 -5.63 -10.31 -10.65
CA ALA A 27 -5.57 -10.10 -9.20
C ALA A 27 -5.34 -8.62 -8.82
N PHE A 28 -4.72 -7.83 -9.70
CA PHE A 28 -4.59 -6.39 -9.57
C PHE A 28 -4.75 -5.74 -10.95
N PRO A 29 -5.99 -5.45 -11.39
CA PRO A 29 -6.21 -4.74 -12.63
C PRO A 29 -5.67 -3.31 -12.56
N ASN A 30 -5.09 -2.83 -13.66
CA ASN A 30 -4.55 -1.47 -13.78
C ASN A 30 -5.00 -0.80 -15.09
N PRO A 31 -6.32 -0.62 -15.30
CA PRO A 31 -6.83 0.07 -16.48
C PRO A 31 -6.43 1.55 -16.55
N GLU A 32 -6.06 2.16 -15.42
CA GLU A 32 -5.68 3.57 -15.31
C GLU A 32 -4.25 3.82 -15.84
N GLY A 33 -3.40 2.80 -15.94
CA GLY A 33 -2.06 2.94 -16.50
C GLY A 33 -0.97 3.35 -15.50
N TYR A 34 -1.16 3.07 -14.21
CA TYR A 34 -0.11 3.24 -13.21
C TYR A 34 1.10 2.36 -13.50
N ARG A 35 2.27 2.79 -13.06
CA ARG A 35 3.50 1.99 -13.02
C ARG A 35 3.79 1.65 -11.56
N CYS A 36 4.06 0.37 -11.30
CA CYS A 36 4.49 -0.08 -9.99
C CYS A 36 5.97 0.26 -9.76
N LYS A 37 6.28 0.94 -8.65
CA LYS A 37 7.65 1.21 -8.20
C LYS A 37 8.16 0.19 -7.18
N GLY A 38 7.31 -0.74 -6.77
CA GLY A 38 7.58 -1.70 -5.70
C GLY A 38 7.23 -1.13 -4.32
N ALA A 39 7.71 -1.81 -3.29
CA ALA A 39 7.59 -1.40 -1.91
C ALA A 39 8.96 -1.16 -1.27
N ARG A 40 9.07 -0.13 -0.45
CA ARG A 40 10.29 0.21 0.28
C ARG A 40 9.97 0.73 1.67
N LEU A 41 10.93 0.65 2.57
CA LEU A 41 10.80 1.32 3.85
C LEU A 41 10.93 2.83 3.67
N ARG A 42 10.07 3.57 4.35
CA ARG A 42 10.12 5.03 4.44
C ARG A 42 9.98 5.48 5.89
N THR A 43 10.73 6.50 6.25
CA THR A 43 10.68 7.10 7.58
C THR A 43 9.88 8.38 7.55
N PHE A 44 8.77 8.39 8.28
CA PHE A 44 7.99 9.59 8.61
C PHE A 44 8.23 9.92 10.09
N ARG A 45 7.18 9.87 10.93
CA ARG A 45 7.33 9.79 12.39
C ARG A 45 7.82 8.42 12.87
N ARG A 46 7.58 7.39 12.06
CA ARG A 46 8.05 6.01 12.23
C ARG A 46 8.44 5.43 10.88
N THR A 47 9.29 4.39 10.89
CA THR A 47 9.64 3.62 9.70
C THR A 47 8.50 2.67 9.34
N VAL A 48 8.03 2.72 8.09
CA VAL A 48 6.93 1.88 7.59
C VAL A 48 7.19 1.39 6.16
N PRO A 49 6.66 0.22 5.77
CA PRO A 49 6.61 -0.22 4.39
C PRO A 49 5.64 0.66 3.59
N VAL A 50 6.10 1.14 2.44
CA VAL A 50 5.30 1.92 1.51
C VAL A 50 5.38 1.30 0.13
N VAL A 51 4.24 0.92 -0.43
CA VAL A 51 4.09 0.61 -1.86
C VAL A 51 3.87 1.92 -2.60
N GLU A 52 4.56 2.10 -3.73
CA GLU A 52 4.44 3.31 -4.55
C GLU A 52 4.01 2.98 -5.98
N LEU A 53 2.98 3.68 -6.45
CA LEU A 53 2.51 3.69 -7.83
C LEU A 53 2.72 5.09 -8.44
N GLU A 54 3.05 5.15 -9.72
CA GLU A 54 3.25 6.41 -10.44
C GLU A 54 2.51 6.44 -11.77
N MET A 55 1.88 7.57 -12.10
CA MET A 55 1.29 7.84 -13.41
C MET A 55 1.50 9.32 -13.79
N GLU A 56 2.26 9.59 -14.85
CA GLU A 56 2.39 10.94 -15.44
C GLU A 56 2.67 12.06 -14.40
N GLY A 57 3.62 11.87 -13.49
CA GLY A 57 3.95 12.84 -12.45
C GLY A 57 3.02 12.84 -11.23
N ARG A 58 2.00 11.96 -11.23
CA ARG A 58 1.15 11.66 -10.07
C ARG A 58 1.68 10.44 -9.34
N THR A 59 1.54 10.46 -8.03
CA THR A 59 1.92 9.37 -7.12
C THR A 59 0.71 8.89 -6.36
N LEU A 60 0.67 7.58 -6.11
CA LEU A 60 -0.26 6.97 -5.18
C LEU A 60 0.51 5.97 -4.33
N SER A 61 0.56 6.25 -3.04
CA SER A 61 1.40 5.54 -2.09
C SER A 61 0.54 4.88 -1.03
N PHE A 62 0.90 3.66 -0.63
CA PHE A 62 0.17 2.87 0.35
C PHE A 62 1.10 2.43 1.47
N ILE A 63 0.81 2.88 2.69
CA ILE A 63 1.41 2.36 3.90
C ILE A 63 0.70 1.05 4.24
N VAL A 64 1.48 -0.02 4.41
CA VAL A 64 0.97 -1.32 4.86
C VAL A 64 1.76 -1.74 6.09
N THR A 65 1.10 -1.79 7.23
CA THR A 65 1.72 -2.15 8.53
C THR A 65 0.92 -3.23 9.22
N PRO A 66 1.52 -4.03 10.13
CA PRO A 66 0.75 -4.90 11.00
C PRO A 66 -0.39 -4.14 11.71
N THR A 67 -1.53 -4.79 11.90
CA THR A 67 -2.71 -4.14 12.48
C THR A 67 -2.48 -3.64 13.89
N ASP A 68 -2.80 -2.37 14.12
CA ASP A 68 -2.84 -1.74 15.44
C ASP A 68 -4.23 -1.08 15.63
N PRO A 69 -5.10 -1.62 16.50
CA PRO A 69 -6.42 -1.05 16.74
C PRO A 69 -6.41 0.39 17.23
N ALA A 70 -5.30 0.88 17.80
CA ALA A 70 -5.17 2.25 18.29
C ALA A 70 -4.84 3.26 17.18
N GLU A 71 -4.38 2.79 16.01
CA GLU A 71 -3.98 3.65 14.90
C GLU A 71 -5.14 3.78 13.88
N PRO A 72 -5.30 4.95 13.24
CA PRO A 72 -6.25 5.08 12.15
C PRO A 72 -5.77 4.32 10.92
N ALA A 73 -6.68 3.56 10.30
CA ALA A 73 -6.46 2.90 9.03
C ALA A 73 -7.60 3.27 8.07
N TYR A 74 -7.30 3.40 6.78
CA TYR A 74 -8.36 3.52 5.77
C TYR A 74 -9.15 2.21 5.69
N ARG A 75 -8.43 1.10 5.58
CA ARG A 75 -8.96 -0.26 5.57
C ARG A 75 -8.01 -1.19 6.32
N ARG A 76 -8.54 -2.32 6.76
CA ARG A 76 -7.79 -3.39 7.42
C ARG A 76 -8.04 -4.71 6.69
N SER A 77 -7.00 -5.53 6.59
CA SER A 77 -7.10 -6.98 6.42
C SER A 77 -7.07 -7.65 7.80
N ASP A 78 -6.85 -8.96 7.85
CA ASP A 78 -6.77 -9.69 9.12
C ASP A 78 -5.48 -9.36 9.87
N ARG A 79 -4.36 -9.18 9.15
CA ARG A 79 -3.05 -8.89 9.73
C ARG A 79 -2.54 -7.46 9.50
N TYR A 80 -3.11 -6.71 8.56
CA TYR A 80 -2.52 -5.45 8.12
C TYR A 80 -3.50 -4.28 8.08
N ASP A 81 -3.00 -3.13 8.52
CA ASP A 81 -3.61 -1.82 8.33
C ASP A 81 -3.09 -1.18 7.04
N ILE A 82 -4.01 -0.58 6.29
CA ILE A 82 -3.75 0.04 4.99
C ILE A 82 -4.13 1.52 5.08
N VAL A 83 -3.19 2.39 4.73
CA VAL A 83 -3.39 3.83 4.59
C VAL A 83 -2.86 4.25 3.23
N TYR A 84 -3.57 5.12 2.51
CA TYR A 84 -3.08 5.70 1.27
C TYR A 84 -2.77 7.18 1.44
N PHE A 85 -1.85 7.68 0.61
CA PHE A 85 -1.53 9.08 0.47
C PHE A 85 -0.94 9.35 -0.92
N SER A 86 -0.75 10.61 -1.26
CA SER A 86 -0.14 11.04 -2.52
C SER A 86 0.85 12.15 -2.21
N GLU A 87 2.07 12.04 -2.75
CA GLU A 87 3.14 13.02 -2.50
C GLU A 87 2.96 14.31 -3.30
N ASP A 88 2.25 14.24 -4.42
CA ASP A 88 1.89 15.39 -5.26
C ASP A 88 0.69 16.17 -4.71
N VAL A 89 0.08 15.71 -3.61
CA VAL A 89 -1.06 16.37 -2.97
C VAL A 89 -0.67 16.88 -1.58
N PRO A 90 -0.94 18.16 -1.24
CA PRO A 90 -0.69 18.67 0.10
C PRO A 90 -1.50 17.93 1.18
N ASP A 91 -0.96 17.80 2.40
CA ASP A 91 -1.60 17.08 3.52
C ASP A 91 -3.05 17.51 3.80
N GLY A 92 -3.35 18.81 3.70
CA GLY A 92 -4.70 19.36 3.90
C GLY A 92 -5.72 18.98 2.82
N GLU A 93 -5.26 18.40 1.70
CA GLU A 93 -6.07 18.05 0.54
C GLU A 93 -6.12 16.54 0.25
N GLN A 94 -5.52 15.71 1.11
CA GLN A 94 -5.43 14.26 0.93
C GLN A 94 -6.82 13.60 0.77
N SER A 95 -7.90 14.22 1.28
CA SER A 95 -9.28 13.77 1.08
C SER A 95 -9.70 13.71 -0.40
N ARG A 96 -9.08 14.49 -1.28
CA ARG A 96 -9.37 14.52 -2.73
C ARG A 96 -8.77 13.35 -3.49
N ILE A 97 -7.76 12.68 -2.93
CA ILE A 97 -7.08 11.55 -3.57
C ILE A 97 -8.05 10.41 -3.82
N TYR A 98 -8.96 10.14 -2.87
CA TYR A 98 -9.95 9.08 -3.06
C TYR A 98 -10.85 9.36 -4.27
N ALA A 99 -11.31 10.60 -4.45
CA ALA A 99 -12.13 10.95 -5.61
C ALA A 99 -11.36 10.81 -6.94
N ARG A 100 -10.05 11.06 -6.93
CA ARG A 100 -9.16 10.98 -8.10
C ARG A 100 -8.82 9.54 -8.47
N ASP A 101 -8.43 8.73 -7.48
CA ASP A 101 -7.76 7.43 -7.68
C ASP A 101 -8.57 6.26 -7.09
N ARG A 102 -9.89 6.44 -6.96
CA ARG A 102 -10.81 5.52 -6.27
C ARG A 102 -10.60 4.06 -6.66
N ALA A 103 -10.63 3.77 -7.95
CA ALA A 103 -10.58 2.41 -8.47
C ALA A 103 -9.25 1.73 -8.12
N THR A 104 -8.11 2.39 -8.35
CA THR A 104 -6.79 1.90 -7.97
C THR A 104 -6.67 1.67 -6.46
N ILE A 105 -7.20 2.58 -5.62
CA ILE A 105 -7.21 2.42 -4.16
C ILE A 105 -8.03 1.19 -3.74
N ASP A 106 -9.24 1.05 -4.28
CA ASP A 106 -10.14 -0.05 -3.97
C ASP A 106 -9.53 -1.39 -4.44
N HIS A 107 -8.90 -1.43 -5.62
CA HIS A 107 -8.16 -2.59 -6.13
C HIS A 107 -6.98 -2.96 -5.23
N PHE A 108 -6.19 -1.97 -4.78
CA PHE A 108 -5.06 -2.23 -3.89
C PHE A 108 -5.52 -2.83 -2.56
N VAL A 109 -6.58 -2.29 -1.96
CA VAL A 109 -7.15 -2.84 -0.73
C VAL A 109 -7.64 -4.27 -0.94
N ALA A 110 -8.36 -4.54 -2.03
CA ALA A 110 -8.86 -5.87 -2.34
C ALA A 110 -7.69 -6.87 -2.52
N TRP A 111 -6.63 -6.44 -3.22
CA TRP A 111 -5.42 -7.23 -3.42
C TRP A 111 -4.72 -7.54 -2.10
N VAL A 112 -4.48 -6.56 -1.22
CA VAL A 112 -3.84 -6.82 0.08
C VAL A 112 -4.65 -7.81 0.91
N LYS A 113 -5.98 -7.70 0.93
CA LYS A 113 -6.85 -8.63 1.65
C LYS A 113 -6.75 -10.06 1.13
N ALA A 114 -6.78 -10.23 -0.19
CA ALA A 114 -6.65 -11.54 -0.82
C ALA A 114 -5.24 -12.13 -0.61
N TRP A 115 -4.21 -11.30 -0.76
CA TRP A 115 -2.81 -11.66 -0.52
C TRP A 115 -2.57 -12.09 0.93
N ASP A 116 -3.12 -11.34 1.89
CA ASP A 116 -3.06 -11.65 3.31
C ASP A 116 -3.72 -13.01 3.62
N ALA A 117 -4.93 -13.22 3.12
CA ALA A 117 -5.68 -14.48 3.29
C ALA A 117 -4.98 -15.70 2.65
N ALA A 118 -4.17 -15.48 1.60
CA ALA A 118 -3.39 -16.52 0.93
C ALA A 118 -2.05 -16.85 1.61
N GLY A 119 -1.74 -16.23 2.76
CA GLY A 119 -0.50 -16.45 3.51
C GLY A 119 0.43 -15.25 3.51
N GLY A 120 0.28 -14.29 2.58
CA GLY A 120 0.99 -13.00 2.60
C GLY A 120 2.50 -13.11 2.81
N ALA A 121 3.04 -12.35 3.77
CA ALA A 121 4.46 -12.37 4.16
C ALA A 121 4.82 -13.46 5.18
N ALA A 122 4.07 -14.57 5.23
CA ALA A 122 4.36 -15.72 6.10
C ALA A 122 5.68 -16.41 5.75
#